data_AF-A0A5C7B6W1-F1
#
_entry.id   AF-A0A5C7B6W1-F1
#
_cell.length_a   1.000
_cell.length_b   1.000
_cell.length_c   1.000
_cell.angle_alpha   90.00
_cell.angle_beta   90.00
_cell.angle_gamma   90.00
#
_symmetry.space_group_name_H-M   'P 1'
#
loop_
_entity.id
_entity.type
_entity.pdbx_description
1 polymer ?
#
loop_
_entity_poly.entity_id
_entity_poly.type
_entity_poly.pdbx_seq_one_letter_code
_entity_poly.pdbx_strand_id
1 'polypeptide(L)'
;MFQPTNDGIKKWVEIYDKSVNYSGHQILKDITFRGDESKLSEFAKKKLPELESHSKITTHHIRKFRPKGNNSKNQKHRQTINDKLIGYGIFGMLVIVLILILVGFITVIDWVF
;
A
#
# COMPACT_ATOMS: atom_id res chain seq x y z
N MET A 1 15.90 -19.19 28.06
CA MET A 1 14.64 -18.43 27.83
C MET A 1 14.89 -16.98 28.19
N PHE A 2 15.13 -16.10 27.21
CA PHE A 2 15.26 -14.67 27.47
C PHE A 2 13.86 -14.06 27.39
N GLN A 3 13.37 -13.51 28.50
CA GLN A 3 12.06 -12.86 28.55
C GLN A 3 12.22 -11.40 28.16
N PRO A 4 11.21 -10.79 27.50
CA PRO A 4 11.22 -9.35 27.30
C PRO A 4 11.26 -8.64 28.66
N THR A 5 12.05 -7.57 28.75
CA THR A 5 12.32 -6.81 29.99
C THR A 5 11.07 -6.19 30.63
N ASN A 6 9.95 -6.17 29.91
CA ASN A 6 8.68 -5.59 30.36
C ASN A 6 7.57 -6.64 30.25
N ASP A 7 6.85 -6.87 31.35
CA ASP A 7 5.75 -7.83 31.44
C ASP A 7 4.62 -7.56 30.43
N GLY A 8 4.41 -6.29 30.07
CA GLY A 8 3.47 -5.92 29.01
C GLY A 8 3.88 -6.52 27.67
N ILE A 9 5.14 -6.37 27.28
CA ILE A 9 5.67 -6.90 26.01
C ILE A 9 5.54 -8.43 25.97
N LYS A 10 5.77 -9.11 27.10
CA LYS A 10 5.58 -10.56 27.22
C LYS A 10 4.15 -10.97 26.89
N LYS A 11 3.17 -10.29 27.48
CA LYS A 11 1.74 -10.54 27.26
C LYS A 11 1.36 -10.33 25.80
N TRP A 12 1.84 -9.24 25.17
CA TRP A 12 1.58 -8.97 23.76
C TRP A 12 2.20 -10.01 22.84
N VAL A 13 3.44 -10.44 23.10
CA VAL A 13 4.11 -11.50 22.33
C VAL A 13 3.35 -12.82 22.45
N GLU A 14 2.89 -13.18 23.64
CA GLU A 14 2.13 -14.42 23.84
C GLU A 14 0.76 -14.41 23.14
N ILE A 15 0.03 -13.28 23.21
CA ILE A 15 -1.24 -13.11 22.49
C ILE A 15 -1.01 -13.22 20.98
N TYR A 16 0.03 -12.56 20.47
CA TYR A 16 0.35 -12.61 19.05
C TYR A 16 0.77 -14.03 18.61
N ASP A 17 1.67 -14.67 19.35
CA ASP A 17 2.10 -16.06 19.06
C ASP A 17 0.89 -17.01 19.02
N LYS A 18 -0.08 -16.88 19.94
CA LYS A 18 -1.33 -17.65 19.91
C LYS A 18 -2.18 -17.34 18.67
N SER A 19 -2.30 -16.06 18.29
CA SER A 19 -3.14 -15.63 17.17
C SER A 19 -2.69 -16.21 15.82
N VAL A 20 -1.38 -16.43 15.66
CA VAL A 20 -0.77 -17.01 14.46
C VAL A 20 -0.50 -18.51 14.60
N ASN A 21 -1.10 -19.15 15.60
CA ASN A 21 -0.91 -20.57 15.93
C ASN A 21 0.57 -20.98 16.04
N TYR A 22 1.37 -20.12 16.66
CA TYR A 22 2.82 -20.31 16.84
C TYR A 22 3.58 -20.54 15.52
N SER A 23 3.00 -20.11 14.38
CA SER A 23 3.59 -20.33 13.07
C SER A 23 4.78 -19.39 12.84
N GLY A 24 6.00 -19.93 12.95
CA GLY A 24 7.23 -19.19 12.65
C GLY A 24 7.23 -18.53 11.26
N HIS A 25 6.58 -19.17 10.28
CA HIS A 25 6.41 -18.61 8.94
C HIS A 25 5.57 -17.33 8.92
N GLN A 26 4.42 -17.32 9.60
CA GLN A 26 3.55 -16.13 9.69
C GLN A 26 4.24 -15.00 10.47
N ILE A 27 4.91 -15.35 11.57
CA ILE A 27 5.68 -14.38 12.36
C ILE A 27 6.76 -13.73 11.49
N LEU A 28 7.56 -14.53 10.76
CA LEU A 28 8.56 -14.00 9.81
C LEU A 28 7.95 -13.21 8.63
N LYS A 29 6.68 -13.46 8.30
CA LYS A 29 5.95 -12.68 7.28
C LYS A 29 5.61 -11.28 7.79
N ASP A 30 5.21 -11.17 9.05
CA ASP A 30 4.72 -9.94 9.66
C ASP A 30 5.84 -9.07 10.24
N ILE A 31 6.96 -9.66 10.69
CA ILE A 31 8.07 -8.86 11.21
C ILE A 31 8.59 -7.94 10.11
N THR A 32 8.50 -6.63 10.39
CA THR A 32 8.75 -5.57 9.42
C THR A 32 10.20 -5.07 9.43
N PHE A 33 11.19 -5.95 9.63
CA PHE A 33 12.60 -5.51 9.70
C PHE A 33 13.24 -5.28 8.32
N ARG A 34 12.54 -5.60 7.22
CA ARG A 34 12.93 -5.28 5.82
C ARG A 34 14.39 -5.66 5.48
N GLY A 35 14.94 -6.70 6.11
CA GLY A 35 16.30 -7.19 5.85
C GLY A 35 17.41 -6.49 6.64
N ASP A 36 17.05 -5.61 7.55
CA ASP A 36 18.00 -4.95 8.45
C ASP A 36 17.85 -5.51 9.87
N GLU A 37 18.62 -6.54 10.17
CA GLU A 37 18.63 -7.18 11.48
C GLU A 37 19.07 -6.24 12.60
N SER A 38 19.79 -5.16 12.28
CA SER A 38 20.24 -4.19 13.29
C SER A 38 19.08 -3.53 14.03
N LYS A 39 17.91 -3.41 13.37
CA LYS A 39 16.68 -2.80 13.90
C LYS A 39 15.86 -3.73 14.80
N LEU A 40 16.22 -5.00 14.89
CA LEU A 40 15.59 -5.94 15.81
C LEU A 40 16.11 -5.71 17.24
N SER A 41 15.21 -5.80 18.21
CA SER A 41 15.59 -5.84 19.62
C SER A 41 16.43 -7.08 19.92
N GLU A 42 17.23 -7.05 20.98
CA GLU A 42 18.11 -8.19 21.33
C GLU A 42 17.31 -9.50 21.54
N PHE A 43 16.11 -9.39 22.12
CA PHE A 43 15.17 -10.51 22.24
C PHE A 43 14.76 -11.07 20.88
N ALA A 44 14.39 -10.18 19.93
CA ALA A 44 13.92 -10.60 18.63
C ALA A 44 15.04 -11.20 17.76
N LYS A 45 16.27 -10.67 17.87
CA LYS A 45 17.48 -11.27 17.23
C LYS A 45 17.71 -12.71 17.68
N LYS A 46 17.53 -12.98 18.98
CA LYS A 46 17.68 -14.34 19.55
C LYS A 46 16.52 -15.28 19.21
N LYS A 47 15.29 -14.76 19.05
CA LYS A 47 14.10 -15.55 18.66
C LYS A 47 14.07 -15.88 17.15
N LEU A 48 14.73 -15.06 16.32
CA LEU A 48 14.79 -15.23 14.86
C LEU A 48 15.22 -16.65 14.40
N PRO A 49 16.32 -17.24 14.89
CA PRO A 49 16.75 -18.57 14.45
C PRO A 49 15.74 -19.68 14.78
N GLU A 50 15.03 -19.57 15.92
CA GLU A 50 13.97 -20.53 16.28
C GLU A 50 12.81 -20.45 15.29
N LEU A 51 12.39 -19.24 14.91
CA LEU A 51 11.32 -19.01 13.94
C LEU A 51 11.70 -19.46 12.53
N GLU A 52 12.96 -19.23 12.12
CA GLU A 52 13.48 -19.67 10.82
C GLU A 52 13.57 -21.18 10.73
N SER A 53 14.04 -21.85 11.79
CA SER A 53 14.06 -23.31 11.88
C SER A 53 12.64 -23.88 11.77
N HIS A 54 11.68 -23.31 12.50
CA HIS A 54 10.28 -23.70 12.42
C HIS A 54 9.70 -23.49 11.01
N SER A 55 9.95 -22.34 10.38
CA SER A 55 9.51 -22.06 8.99
C SER A 55 10.15 -23.01 7.98
N LYS A 56 11.42 -23.40 8.18
CA LYS A 56 12.11 -24.37 7.32
C LYS A 56 11.45 -25.75 7.40
N ILE A 57 11.10 -26.20 8.60
CA ILE A 57 10.44 -27.49 8.81
C ILE A 57 9.02 -27.49 8.25
N THR A 58 8.23 -26.45 8.54
CA THR A 58 6.82 -26.38 8.15
C THR A 58 6.63 -26.07 6.66
N THR A 59 7.41 -25.16 6.10
CA THR A 59 7.14 -24.57 4.77
C THR A 59 8.28 -24.81 3.78
N HIS A 60 9.37 -25.48 4.19
CA HIS A 60 10.57 -25.71 3.35
C HIS A 60 11.16 -24.42 2.75
N HIS A 61 10.80 -23.26 3.29
CA HIS A 61 11.16 -21.96 2.77
C HIS A 61 11.55 -21.03 3.91
N ILE A 62 12.75 -20.45 3.78
CA ILE A 62 13.23 -19.38 4.66
C ILE A 62 13.12 -18.09 3.88
N ARG A 63 12.37 -17.14 4.44
CA ARG A 63 12.15 -15.84 3.80
C ARG A 63 13.46 -15.06 3.79
N LYS A 64 14.03 -14.83 2.60
CA LYS A 64 15.15 -13.89 2.45
C LYS A 64 14.61 -12.46 2.57
N PHE A 65 14.92 -11.81 3.67
CA PHE A 65 14.57 -10.41 3.86
C PHE A 65 15.46 -9.54 2.96
N ARG A 66 14.91 -9.08 1.83
CA ARG A 66 15.60 -8.13 0.96
C ARG A 66 15.28 -6.70 1.40
N PRO A 67 16.27 -5.78 1.40
CA PRO A 67 16.00 -4.37 1.60
C PRO A 67 14.98 -3.90 0.57
N LYS A 68 13.93 -3.21 1.03
CA LYS A 68 12.95 -2.59 0.15
C LYS A 68 13.65 -1.49 -0.63
N GLY A 69 14.08 -1.80 -1.85
CA GLY A 69 14.58 -0.81 -2.79
C GLY A 69 13.54 0.29 -2.95
N ASN A 70 13.96 1.56 -2.89
CA ASN A 70 13.11 2.69 -3.19
C ASN A 70 12.83 2.72 -4.70
N ASN A 71 12.00 1.80 -5.18
CA ASN A 71 11.53 1.78 -6.56
C ASN A 71 10.39 2.80 -6.76
N SER A 72 10.47 3.95 -6.10
CA SER A 72 9.76 5.16 -6.51
C SER A 72 10.44 5.70 -7.77
N LYS A 73 10.44 4.91 -8.85
CA LYS A 73 10.46 5.53 -10.17
C LYS A 73 9.10 6.16 -10.29
N ASN A 74 9.05 7.49 -10.30
CA ASN A 74 7.93 8.31 -10.76
C ASN A 74 7.09 7.48 -11.74
N GLN A 75 6.01 6.87 -11.25
CA GLN A 75 5.07 6.20 -12.14
C GLN A 75 4.44 7.36 -12.90
N LYS A 76 4.98 7.68 -14.08
CA LYS A 76 4.36 8.60 -15.02
C LYS A 76 2.93 8.13 -15.15
N HIS A 77 2.00 8.89 -14.57
CA HIS A 77 0.57 8.58 -14.58
C HIS A 77 0.22 8.30 -16.04
N ARG A 78 -0.06 7.04 -16.33
CA ARG A 78 -0.35 6.59 -17.68
C ARG A 78 -1.78 7.03 -17.91
N GLN A 79 -1.97 8.22 -18.48
CA GLN A 79 -3.29 8.77 -18.78
C GLN A 79 -4.13 7.66 -19.39
N THR A 80 -5.17 7.26 -18.67
CA THR A 80 -6.05 6.19 -19.12
C THR A 80 -6.90 6.78 -20.26
N ILE A 81 -7.33 5.95 -21.21
CA ILE A 81 -8.14 6.39 -22.36
C ILE A 81 -9.40 7.15 -21.87
N ASN A 82 -9.91 6.75 -20.70
CA ASN A 82 -11.00 7.40 -19.97
C ASN A 82 -10.68 8.85 -19.56
N ASP A 83 -9.43 9.15 -19.17
CA ASP A 83 -9.00 10.51 -18.80
C ASP A 83 -9.07 11.46 -20.01
N LYS A 84 -8.77 10.94 -21.21
CA LYS A 84 -8.88 11.71 -22.46
C LYS A 84 -10.35 11.97 -22.84
N LEU A 85 -11.22 10.97 -22.69
CA LEU A 85 -12.66 11.09 -22.95
C LEU A 85 -13.33 12.15 -22.07
N ILE A 86 -12.97 12.17 -20.78
CA ILE A 86 -13.45 13.20 -19.83
C ILE A 86 -12.99 14.60 -20.28
N GLY A 87 -11.74 14.74 -20.70
CA GLY A 87 -11.21 16.01 -21.23
C GLY A 87 -12.00 16.51 -22.45
N TYR A 88 -12.28 15.63 -23.42
CA TYR A 88 -13.09 15.99 -24.59
C TYR A 88 -14.55 16.33 -24.23
N GLY A 89 -15.12 15.63 -23.25
CA GLY A 89 -16.49 15.91 -22.77
C GLY A 89 -16.63 17.31 -22.17
N ILE A 90 -15.69 17.71 -21.32
CA ILE A 90 -15.68 19.06 -20.70
C ILE A 90 -15.48 20.14 -21.77
N PHE A 91 -14.57 19.90 -22.73
CA PHE A 91 -14.35 20.84 -23.82
C PHE A 91 -15.60 20.98 -24.72
N GLY A 92 -16.25 19.88 -25.06
CA GLY A 92 -17.50 19.88 -25.84
C GLY A 92 -18.62 20.63 -25.12
N MET A 93 -18.76 20.46 -23.81
CA MET A 93 -19.74 21.19 -23.00
C MET A 93 -19.55 22.71 -23.09
N LEU A 94 -18.30 23.20 -23.00
CA LEU A 94 -18.00 24.64 -23.10
C LEU A 94 -18.38 25.21 -24.48
N VAL A 95 -18.11 24.46 -25.55
CA VAL A 95 -18.47 24.89 -26.92
C VAL A 95 -19.99 24.96 -27.09
N ILE A 96 -20.75 24.00 -26.55
CA ILE A 96 -22.21 24.01 -26.61
C ILE A 96 -22.79 25.23 -25.88
N VAL A 97 -22.26 25.56 -24.70
CA VAL A 97 -22.71 26.74 -23.94
C VAL A 97 -22.48 28.03 -24.74
N LEU A 98 -21.32 28.17 -25.41
CA LEU A 98 -21.05 29.32 -26.28
C LEU A 98 -22.04 29.43 -27.45
N ILE A 99 -22.36 28.30 -28.09
CA ILE A 99 -23.33 28.28 -29.19
C ILE A 99 -24.72 28.67 -28.70
N LEU A 100 -25.15 28.18 -27.54
CA LEU A 100 -26.46 28.53 -26.96
C LEU A 100 -26.59 30.03 -26.67
N ILE A 101 -25.51 30.67 -26.19
CA ILE A 101 -25.49 32.13 -25.98
C ILE A 101 -25.67 32.87 -27.30
N LEU A 102 -24.95 32.46 -28.36
CA LEU A 102 -25.07 33.08 -29.68
C LEU A 102 -26.47 32.91 -30.28
N VAL A 103 -27.03 31.70 -30.21
CA VAL A 103 -28.38 31.43 -30.70
C VAL A 103 -29.41 32.26 -29.93
N GLY A 104 -29.30 32.30 -28.59
CA GLY A 104 -30.18 33.11 -27.76
C GLY A 104 -30.12 34.60 -28.12
N PHE A 105 -28.93 35.12 -28.42
CA PHE A 105 -28.76 36.50 -28.84
C PHE A 105 -29.41 36.80 -30.20
N ILE A 106 -29.22 35.91 -31.18
CA ILE A 106 -29.87 36.04 -32.51
C ILE A 106 -31.39 36.00 -32.37
N THR A 107 -31.93 35.05 -31.58
CA THR A 107 -33.38 34.94 -31.36
C THR A 107 -33.98 36.19 -30.72
N VAL A 108 -33.27 36.82 -29.77
CA VAL A 108 -33.74 38.07 -29.16
C VAL A 108 -33.72 39.22 -30.16
N ILE A 109 -32.69 39.32 -31.02
CA ILE A 109 -32.64 40.34 -32.07
C ILE A 109 -33.79 40.16 -33.06
N ASP A 110 -34.00 38.95 -33.58
CA ASP A 110 -35.10 38.63 -34.51
C ASP A 110 -36.50 38.89 -33.91
N TRP A 111 -36.64 38.87 -32.59
CA TRP A 111 -37.91 39.16 -31.93
C TRP A 111 -38.14 40.66 -31.68
N VAL A 112 -37.05 41.43 -31.55
CA VAL A 112 -37.09 42.86 -31.23
C VAL A 112 -37.07 43.75 -32.48
N PHE A 113 -36.42 43.30 -33.56
CA PHE A 113 -36.33 44.01 -34.85
C PHE A 113 -37.20 43.34 -35.92
#